data_AF-A0A7X4KLI9-F1
#
_entry.id   AF-A0A7X4KLI9-F1
#
_cell.length_a   1.000
_cell.length_b   1.000
_cell.length_c   1.000
_cell.angle_alpha   90.00
_cell.angle_beta   90.00
_cell.angle_gamma   90.00
#
_symmetry.space_group_name_H-M   'P 1'
#
loop_
_entity.id
_entity.type
_entity.pdbx_description
1 polymer ?
#
loop_
_entity_poly.entity_id
_entity_poly.type
_entity_poly.pdbx_seq_one_letter_code
_entity_poly.pdbx_strand_id
1 'polypeptide(L)'
;MTTTGPCGGGAAHLFDTLIKEQHLKNDAALCRAAGIGPPLMSKMRNGRQRVSAEVMLRLHEAFGMPFATQRLLLACDSSYPHRPYRRRAGAQQQAEAAQAAG
;
A
#
# COMPACT_ATOMS: atom_id res chain seq x y z
N MET A 1 14.63 -19.25 -4.52
CA MET A 1 14.41 -18.37 -5.68
C MET A 1 12.99 -18.62 -6.16
N THR A 2 12.01 -17.83 -5.72
CA THR A 2 10.60 -18.01 -6.12
C THR A 2 10.24 -16.92 -7.12
N THR A 3 10.10 -17.37 -8.37
CA THR A 3 9.57 -16.61 -9.51
C THR A 3 8.08 -16.37 -9.30
N THR A 4 7.68 -15.14 -9.00
CA THR A 4 6.27 -14.73 -9.13
C THR A 4 6.15 -13.95 -10.44
N GLY A 5 5.60 -14.61 -11.46
CA GLY A 5 5.21 -13.97 -12.71
C GLY A 5 4.06 -12.97 -12.49
N PRO A 6 3.80 -12.06 -13.46
CA PRO A 6 2.94 -10.90 -13.26
C PRO A 6 1.47 -11.26 -13.45
N CYS A 7 0.75 -11.65 -12.40
CA CYS A 7 -0.72 -11.70 -12.46
C CYS A 7 -1.37 -11.63 -11.07
N GLY A 8 -2.16 -10.58 -10.84
CA GLY A 8 -3.19 -10.53 -9.80
C GLY A 8 -3.10 -9.37 -8.80
N GLY A 9 -3.21 -8.12 -9.27
CA GLY A 9 -3.51 -6.98 -8.41
C GLY A 9 -2.61 -5.77 -8.63
N GLY A 10 -3.19 -4.60 -8.92
CA GLY A 10 -2.43 -3.36 -9.18
C GLY A 10 -1.48 -2.96 -8.03
N ALA A 11 -1.83 -3.32 -6.79
CA ALA A 11 -1.00 -3.04 -5.61
C ALA A 11 0.26 -3.92 -5.56
N ALA A 12 0.16 -5.21 -5.86
CA ALA A 12 1.31 -6.11 -5.87
C ALA A 12 2.32 -5.68 -6.94
N HIS A 13 1.82 -5.30 -8.12
CA HIS A 13 2.66 -4.79 -9.20
C HIS A 13 3.42 -3.52 -8.80
N LEU A 14 2.75 -2.55 -8.17
CA LEU A 14 3.39 -1.34 -7.63
C LEU A 14 4.56 -1.68 -6.69
N PHE A 15 4.35 -2.59 -5.74
CA PHE A 15 5.39 -2.95 -4.76
C PHE A 15 6.53 -3.74 -5.39
N ASP A 16 6.23 -4.62 -6.33
CA ASP A 16 7.26 -5.38 -7.05
C ASP A 16 8.12 -4.46 -7.92
N THR A 17 7.52 -3.45 -8.56
CA THR A 17 8.27 -2.39 -9.26
C THR A 17 9.19 -1.66 -8.29
N LEU A 18 8.69 -1.22 -7.13
CA LEU A 18 9.50 -0.52 -6.15
C LEU A 18 10.65 -1.38 -5.59
N ILE A 19 10.40 -2.67 -5.34
CA ILE A 19 11.43 -3.60 -4.88
C ILE A 19 12.53 -3.74 -5.91
N LYS A 20 12.19 -3.80 -7.20
CA LYS A 20 13.16 -3.88 -8.30
C LYS A 20 13.95 -2.59 -8.47
N GLU A 21 13.27 -1.45 -8.56
CA GLU A 21 13.88 -0.13 -8.78
C GLU A 21 14.81 0.27 -7.63
N GLN A 22 14.45 -0.08 -6.40
CA GLN A 22 15.21 0.28 -5.20
C GLN A 22 16.16 -0.83 -4.74
N HIS A 23 16.31 -1.90 -5.54
CA HIS A 23 17.16 -3.05 -5.23
C HIS A 23 16.91 -3.65 -3.83
N LEU A 24 15.65 -3.65 -3.39
CA LEU A 24 15.28 -4.13 -2.07
C LEU A 24 15.21 -5.67 -2.05
N LYS A 25 15.57 -6.26 -0.93
CA LYS A 25 15.61 -7.73 -0.79
C LYS A 25 14.22 -8.35 -0.60
N ASN A 26 13.30 -7.62 0.04
CA ASN A 26 11.96 -8.12 0.35
C ASN A 26 10.97 -6.99 0.71
N ASP A 27 9.69 -7.35 0.88
CA ASP A 27 8.63 -6.46 1.34
C ASP A 27 8.92 -5.83 2.72
N ALA A 28 9.64 -6.53 3.61
CA ALA A 28 9.97 -5.99 4.93
C ALA A 28 10.96 -4.82 4.85
N ALA A 29 11.92 -4.86 3.92
CA ALA A 29 12.82 -3.75 3.63
C ALA A 29 12.05 -2.58 3.02
N LEU A 30 11.10 -2.85 2.12
CA LEU A 30 10.19 -1.85 1.57
C LEU A 30 9.35 -1.18 2.68
N CYS A 31 8.79 -1.97 3.61
CA CYS A 31 8.03 -1.47 4.75
C CYS A 31 8.86 -0.51 5.62
N ARG A 32 10.12 -0.87 5.89
CA ARG A 32 11.03 -0.03 6.69
C ARG A 32 11.38 1.27 5.96
N ALA A 33 11.69 1.18 4.67
CA ALA A 33 12.03 2.34 3.86
C ALA A 33 10.84 3.29 3.68
N ALA A 34 9.63 2.76 3.51
CA ALA A 34 8.41 3.54 3.35
C ALA A 34 7.75 3.95 4.68
N GLY A 35 8.21 3.46 5.83
CA GLY A 35 7.53 3.67 7.12
C GLY A 35 6.13 3.04 7.20
N ILE A 36 5.86 2.00 6.42
CA ILE A 36 4.56 1.31 6.36
C ILE A 36 4.61 0.04 7.20
N GLY A 37 3.54 -0.24 7.95
CA GLY A 37 3.42 -1.48 8.71
C GLY A 37 3.39 -2.73 7.79
N PRO A 38 4.20 -3.78 8.08
CA PRO A 38 4.13 -5.08 7.39
C PRO A 38 2.74 -5.71 7.25
N PRO A 39 1.84 -5.67 8.27
CA PRO A 39 0.50 -6.25 8.12
C PRO A 39 -0.37 -5.49 7.11
N LEU A 40 -0.10 -4.20 6.88
CA LEU A 40 -0.80 -3.41 5.87
C LEU A 40 -0.36 -3.84 4.46
N MET A 41 0.94 -3.97 4.24
CA MET A 41 1.53 -4.43 2.98
C MET A 41 1.06 -5.84 2.61
N SER A 42 1.08 -6.77 3.56
CA SER A 42 0.58 -8.12 3.32
C SER A 42 -0.91 -8.13 2.92
N LYS A 43 -1.76 -7.31 3.57
CA LYS A 43 -3.17 -7.19 3.19
C LYS A 43 -3.35 -6.53 1.81
N MET A 44 -2.50 -5.57 1.45
CA MET A 44 -2.54 -4.90 0.14
C MET A 44 -2.08 -5.84 -0.99
N ARG A 45 -0.99 -6.60 -0.78
CA ARG A 45 -0.51 -7.60 -1.75
C ARG A 45 -1.54 -8.68 -2.03
N ASN A 46 -2.23 -9.15 -1.00
CA ASN A 46 -3.24 -10.20 -1.12
C ASN A 46 -4.63 -9.67 -1.55
N GLY A 47 -4.73 -8.40 -1.97
CA GLY A 47 -5.99 -7.79 -2.41
C GLY A 47 -7.05 -7.60 -1.31
N ARG A 48 -6.71 -7.86 -0.04
CA ARG A 48 -7.62 -7.73 1.11
C ARG A 48 -7.80 -6.28 1.56
N GLN A 49 -6.87 -5.40 1.20
CA GLN A 49 -6.92 -3.98 1.53
C GLN A 49 -6.49 -3.13 0.33
N ARG A 50 -7.21 -2.05 0.07
CA ARG A 50 -6.86 -1.10 -1.00
C ARG A 50 -5.67 -0.25 -0.56
N VAL A 51 -4.88 0.20 -1.55
CA VAL A 51 -3.81 1.18 -1.31
C VAL A 51 -4.44 2.54 -1.00
N SER A 52 -4.21 3.01 0.23
CA SER A 52 -4.69 4.32 0.69
C SER A 52 -3.82 5.46 0.15
N ALA A 53 -4.39 6.67 0.10
CA ALA A 53 -3.63 7.87 -0.26
C ALA A 53 -2.43 8.13 0.67
N GLU A 54 -2.53 7.77 1.95
CA GLU A 54 -1.41 7.86 2.90
C GLU A 54 -0.23 6.96 2.49
N VAL A 55 -0.50 5.72 2.08
CA VAL A 55 0.53 4.81 1.57
C VAL A 55 1.18 5.39 0.32
N MET A 56 0.39 5.93 -0.60
CA MET A 56 0.88 6.59 -1.80
C MET A 56 1.82 7.78 -1.47
N LEU A 57 1.43 8.59 -0.47
CA LEU A 57 2.25 9.70 0.02
C LEU A 57 3.57 9.19 0.60
N ARG A 58 3.54 8.15 1.44
CA ARG A 58 4.76 7.57 2.00
C ARG A 58 5.69 7.01 0.94
N LEU A 59 5.15 6.36 -0.09
CA LEU A 59 5.94 5.87 -1.22
C LEU A 59 6.54 7.01 -2.05
N HIS A 60 5.80 8.13 -2.17
CA HIS A 60 6.29 9.32 -2.84
C HIS A 60 7.45 9.95 -2.06
N GLU A 61 7.31 10.11 -0.75
CA GLU A 61 8.35 10.68 0.12
C GLU A 61 9.61 9.79 0.19
N ALA A 62 9.43 8.47 0.28
CA ALA A 62 10.55 7.55 0.44
C ALA A 62 11.33 7.28 -0.85
N PHE A 63 10.65 7.26 -2.00
CA PHE A 63 11.25 6.82 -3.27
C PHE A 63 11.19 7.88 -4.38
N GLY A 64 10.66 9.07 -4.10
CA GLY A 64 10.49 10.13 -5.09
C GLY A 64 9.48 9.81 -6.20
N MET A 65 8.73 8.71 -6.10
CA MET A 65 7.81 8.29 -7.15
C MET A 65 6.58 9.21 -7.17
N PRO A 66 6.26 9.87 -8.29
CA PRO A 66 5.11 10.77 -8.35
C PRO A 66 3.78 10.01 -8.25
N PHE A 67 2.78 10.63 -7.63
CA PHE A 67 1.44 10.06 -7.47
C PHE A 67 0.80 9.60 -8.79
N ALA A 68 1.09 10.27 -9.91
CA ALA A 68 0.55 9.91 -11.23
C ALA A 68 1.03 8.51 -11.65
N THR A 69 2.33 8.24 -11.52
CA THR A 69 2.92 6.92 -11.80
C THR A 69 2.35 5.86 -10.87
N GLN A 70 2.21 6.16 -9.58
CA GLN A 70 1.60 5.23 -8.62
C GLN A 70 0.16 4.88 -9.03
N ARG A 71 -0.66 5.88 -9.43
CA ARG A 71 -2.03 5.64 -9.92
C ARG A 71 -2.04 4.83 -11.20
N LEU A 72 -1.13 5.11 -12.13
CA LEU A 72 -1.02 4.36 -13.38
C LEU A 72 -0.72 2.87 -13.11
N LEU A 73 0.23 2.59 -12.22
CA LEU A 73 0.58 1.24 -11.80
C LEU A 73 -0.59 0.53 -11.08
N LEU A 74 -1.39 1.28 -10.31
CA LEU A 74 -2.59 0.77 -9.66
C LEU A 74 -3.79 0.58 -10.61
N ALA A 75 -3.90 1.39 -11.67
CA ALA A 75 -5.04 1.41 -12.59
C ALA A 75 -5.09 0.18 -13.52
N CYS A 76 -4.00 -0.59 -13.62
CA CYS A 76 -4.00 -1.88 -14.31
C CYS A 76 -4.82 -2.96 -13.55
N ASP A 77 -5.34 -2.64 -12.37
CA ASP A 77 -6.36 -3.41 -11.67
C ASP A 77 -7.76 -3.03 -12.21
N SER A 78 -8.40 -3.95 -12.92
CA SER A 78 -9.74 -3.78 -13.53
C SER A 78 -10.87 -3.46 -12.51
N SER A 79 -10.57 -3.28 -11.21
CA SER A 79 -11.51 -3.00 -10.12
C SER A 79 -11.35 -1.61 -9.47
N TYR A 80 -10.98 -0.59 -10.28
CA TYR A 80 -10.94 0.81 -9.83
C TYR A 80 -12.08 1.69 -10.39
N PRO A 81 -13.39 1.38 -10.16
CA PRO A 81 -14.35 2.45 -10.12
C PRO A 81 -14.07 3.26 -8.86
N HIS A 82 -13.82 4.56 -9.04
CA HIS A 82 -13.69 5.54 -7.96
C HIS A 82 -15.01 5.60 -7.17
N ARG A 83 -15.18 4.71 -6.20
CA ARG A 83 -16.27 4.80 -5.22
C ARG A 83 -15.93 5.99 -4.32
N PRO A 84 -16.73 7.07 -4.29
CA PRO A 84 -16.42 8.24 -3.49
C PRO A 84 -16.27 7.81 -2.04
N TYR A 85 -15.32 8.44 -1.35
CA TYR A 85 -14.98 8.21 0.05
C TYR A 85 -16.26 8.18 0.91
N ARG A 86 -16.80 6.98 1.14
CA ARG A 86 -17.96 6.78 2.01
C ARG A 86 -17.42 6.86 3.42
N ARG A 87 -17.65 8.02 4.05
CA ARG A 87 -17.47 8.31 5.47
C ARG A 87 -17.77 7.06 6.31
N ARG A 88 -16.73 6.33 6.74
CA ARG A 88 -16.88 5.31 7.78
C ARG A 88 -17.06 6.07 9.09
N ALA A 89 -18.31 6.41 9.40
CA ALA A 89 -18.72 6.45 10.79
C ALA A 89 -18.25 5.13 11.44
N GLY A 90 -17.39 5.20 12.45
CA GLY A 90 -17.07 4.05 13.32
C GLY A 90 -15.66 3.45 13.27
N ALA A 91 -14.59 4.17 12.89
CA ALA A 91 -13.21 3.65 13.04
C ALA A 91 -12.31 4.48 14.00
N GLN A 92 -12.84 5.49 14.69
CA GLN A 92 -12.15 6.14 15.82
C GLN A 92 -12.05 5.23 17.06
N GLN A 93 -12.80 4.12 17.09
CA GLN A 93 -12.99 3.33 18.30
C GLN A 93 -11.76 2.52 18.74
N GLN A 94 -10.70 2.43 17.93
CA GLN A 94 -9.46 1.76 18.33
C GLN A 94 -8.36 2.72 18.81
N ALA A 95 -8.49 4.04 18.54
CA ALA A 95 -7.54 5.03 19.03
C ALA A 95 -7.95 5.61 20.39
N GLU A 96 -9.25 5.80 20.63
CA GLU A 96 -9.77 6.30 21.93
C GLU A 96 -9.68 5.27 23.06
N ALA A 97 -9.75 3.96 22.76
CA ALA A 97 -9.63 2.91 23.77
C ALA A 97 -8.22 2.80 24.40
N ALA A 98 -7.18 3.38 23.78
CA ALA A 98 -5.83 3.38 24.31
C ALA A 98 -5.52 4.62 25.19
N GLN A 99 -6.40 5.63 25.23
CA GLN A 99 -6.16 6.89 25.93
C GLN A 99 -6.89 7.02 27.28
N ALA A 100 -7.70 6.02 27.68
CA ALA A 100 -8.48 6.03 28.92
C ALA A 100 -7.94 5.07 30.02
N ALA A 101 -6.66 4.71 29.95
CA ALA A 101 -5.94 4.02 31.03
C ALA A 101 -4.99 5.02 31.71
N GLY A 102 -5.57 5.85 32.59
CA GLY A 102 -4.89 6.83 33.44
C GLY A 102 -5.83 7.26 34.55
#